data_AF-A0AAF0YJU2-F1
#
_entry.id   AF-A0AAF0YJU2-F1
#
_cell.length_a   1.000
_cell.length_b   1.000
_cell.length_c   1.000
_cell.angle_alpha   90.00
_cell.angle_beta   90.00
_cell.angle_gamma   90.00
#
_symmetry.space_group_name_H-M   'P 1'
#
loop_
_entity.id
_entity.type
_entity.pdbx_description
1 polymer ?
#
loop_
_entity_poly.entity_id
_entity_poly.type
_entity_poly.pdbx_seq_one_letter_code
_entity_poly.pdbx_strand_id
1 'polypeptide(L)' 'MQRELKRWTILDTINATLLIVVFLYVLDFQNNALVSWIFVIVFAFWMVTVISRNIIISRIRDGKMEDPTKK' A
#
# COMPACT_ATOMS: atom_id res chain seq x y z
N MET A 1 25.14 15.74 -12.78
CA MET A 1 23.96 14.86 -12.91
C MET A 1 23.71 14.20 -11.56
N GLN A 2 22.98 14.87 -10.66
CA GLN A 2 22.61 14.29 -9.36
C GLN A 2 21.39 13.39 -9.63
N ARG A 3 21.62 12.08 -9.79
CA ARG A 3 20.52 11.11 -9.74
C ARG A 3 20.09 11.04 -8.29
N GLU A 4 19.09 11.84 -7.92
CA GLU A 4 18.46 11.68 -6.61
C GLU A 4 17.97 10.23 -6.51
N LEU A 5 18.62 9.46 -5.65
CA LEU A 5 18.20 8.11 -5.32
C LEU A 5 16.76 8.22 -4.80
N LYS A 6 15.82 7.62 -5.53
CA LYS A 6 14.39 7.57 -5.20
C LYS A 6 14.25 7.25 -3.71
N ARG A 7 13.79 8.22 -2.91
CA ARG A 7 13.65 8.05 -1.45
C ARG A 7 12.75 6.86 -1.21
N TRP A 8 13.33 5.78 -0.68
CA TRP A 8 12.59 4.67 -0.09
C TRP A 8 11.62 5.29 0.90
N THR A 9 10.34 5.24 0.54
CA THR A 9 9.31 5.95 1.32
C THR A 9 8.86 5.03 2.43
N ILE A 10 8.47 5.58 3.59
CA ILE A 10 7.87 4.81 4.70
C ILE A 10 6.71 3.93 4.18
N LEU A 11 6.02 4.39 3.13
CA LEU A 11 4.99 3.64 2.42
C LEU A 11 5.50 2.32 1.83
N ASP A 12 6.71 2.28 1.25
CA ASP A 12 7.31 1.05 0.72
C ASP A 12 7.60 0.05 1.85
N THR A 13 8.03 0.52 3.02
CA THR A 13 8.24 -0.31 4.22
C THR A 13 6.92 -0.88 4.75
N ILE A 14 5.88 -0.04 4.85
CA ILE A 14 4.53 -0.49 5.23
C ILE A 14 4.00 -1.52 4.23
N ASN A 15 4.20 -1.28 2.93
CA ASN A 15 3.82 -2.22 1.89
C ASN A 15 4.53 -3.57 2.01
N ALA A 16 5.84 -3.57 2.27
CA ALA A 16 6.63 -4.78 2.45
C ALA A 16 6.21 -5.55 3.72
N THR A 17 6.02 -4.86 4.85
CA THR A 17 5.58 -5.49 6.10
C THR A 17 4.21 -6.15 5.94
N LEU A 18 3.26 -5.50 5.26
CA LEU A 18 1.93 -6.07 5.01
C LEU A 18 1.99 -7.29 4.09
N LEU A 19 2.88 -7.29 3.10
CA LEU A 19 3.14 -8.46 2.28
C LEU A 19 3.63 -9.65 3.13
N ILE A 20 4.58 -9.41 4.04
CA ILE A 20 5.12 -10.44 4.94
C ILE A 20 4.03 -11.00 5.86
N VAL A 21 3.19 -10.14 6.44
CA VAL A 21 2.08 -10.55 7.33
C VAL A 21 1.10 -11.46 6.58
N VAL A 22 0.74 -11.14 5.35
CA VAL A 22 -0.13 -11.99 4.52
C VAL A 22 0.52 -13.34 4.24
N PHE A 23 1.80 -13.37 3.86
CA PHE A 23 2.51 -14.62 3.61
C PHE A 23 2.55 -15.53 4.84
N LEU A 24 2.83 -14.98 6.03
CA LEU A 24 2.82 -15.74 7.28
C LEU A 24 1.45 -16.36 7.57
N TYR A 25 0.36 -15.63 7.30
CA TYR A 25 -1.00 -16.14 7.50
C TYR A 25 -1.47 -17.12 6.43
N VAL A 26 -1.02 -16.97 5.18
CA VAL A 26 -1.27 -17.96 4.13
C VAL A 26 -0.64 -19.31 4.49
N LEU A 27 0.51 -19.31 5.19
CA LEU A 27 1.14 -20.54 5.68
C LEU A 27 0.41 -21.15 6.90
N ASP A 28 -0.30 -20.35 7.70
CA ASP A 28 -1.06 -20.80 8.88
C ASP A 28 -2.57 -21.05 8.59
N PHE A 29 -2.98 -21.05 7.32
CA PHE A 29 -4.39 -21.11 6.92
C PHE A 29 -5.11 -22.37 7.43
N GLN A 30 -4.39 -23.48 7.61
CA GLN A 30 -4.96 -24.73 8.11
C GLN A 30 -5.26 -24.71 9.61
N ASN A 31 -4.54 -23.89 10.38
CA ASN A 31 -4.65 -23.87 11.83
C ASN A 31 -5.74 -22.87 12.28
N ASN A 32 -5.84 -21.71 11.61
CA ASN A 32 -6.81 -20.66 11.93
C ASN A 32 -7.36 -19.99 10.67
N ALA A 33 -8.19 -20.72 9.92
CA ALA A 33 -8.77 -20.25 8.65
C ALA A 33 -9.57 -18.93 8.79
N LEU A 34 -10.31 -18.76 9.89
CA LEU A 34 -11.15 -17.58 10.12
C LEU A 34 -10.31 -16.29 10.26
N VAL A 35 -9.24 -16.36 11.05
CA VAL A 35 -8.30 -15.24 11.24
C VAL A 35 -7.57 -14.93 9.93
N SER A 36 -7.15 -15.97 9.21
CA SER A 36 -6.48 -15.83 7.91
C SER A 36 -7.35 -15.12 6.87
N TRP A 37 -8.65 -15.43 6.81
CA TRP A 37 -9.61 -14.73 5.94
C TRP A 37 -9.77 -13.25 6.30
N ILE A 38 -9.79 -12.90 7.59
CA ILE A 38 -9.84 -11.49 8.04
C ILE A 38 -8.61 -10.73 7.53
N PHE A 39 -7.41 -11.32 7.66
CA PHE A 39 -6.19 -10.70 7.15
C PHE A 39 -6.21 -10.50 5.63
N VAL A 40 -6.77 -11.44 4.87
CA VAL A 40 -6.93 -11.29 3.41
C VAL A 40 -7.85 -10.10 3.08
N ILE A 41 -8.98 -9.97 3.78
CA ILE A 41 -9.93 -8.86 3.55
C ILE A 41 -9.29 -7.51 3.90
N VAL A 42 -8.62 -7.42 5.06
CA VAL A 42 -7.92 -6.20 5.49
C VAL A 42 -6.81 -5.85 4.50
N PHE A 43 -6.06 -6.83 4.00
CA PHE A 43 -5.05 -6.63 2.98
C PHE A 43 -5.64 -6.11 1.65
N ALA A 44 -6.78 -6.66 1.21
CA ALA A 44 -7.46 -6.19 0.02
C ALA A 44 -7.91 -4.73 0.16
N PHE A 45 -8.51 -4.36 1.28
CA PHE A 45 -8.89 -2.97 1.58
C PHE A 45 -7.68 -2.05 1.58
N TRP A 46 -6.60 -2.47 2.23
CA TRP A 46 -5.35 -1.72 2.25
C TRP A 46 -4.77 -1.52 0.84
N MET A 47 -4.74 -2.57 0.01
CA MET A 47 -4.24 -2.50 -1.37
C MET A 47 -5.02 -1.46 -2.20
N VAL A 48 -6.34 -1.41 -2.07
CA VAL A 48 -7.19 -0.40 -2.73
C VAL A 48 -6.81 1.01 -2.30
N THR A 49 -6.57 1.24 -1.00
CA THR A 49 -6.16 2.56 -0.51
C THR A 49 -4.77 2.99 -0.99
N VAL A 50 -3.81 2.06 -1.07
CA VAL A 50 -2.47 2.34 -1.62
C VAL A 50 -2.54 2.71 -3.10
N ILE A 51 -3.27 1.93 -3.90
CA ILE A 51 -3.46 2.20 -5.33
C ILE A 51 -4.14 3.55 -5.53
N SER A 52 -5.21 3.82 -4.79
CA SER A 52 -5.95 5.09 -4.88
C SER A 52 -5.04 6.28 -4.57
N ARG A 53 -4.25 6.20 -3.49
CA ARG A 53 -3.30 7.25 -3.11
C ARG A 53 -2.21 7.45 -4.17
N ASN A 54 -1.71 6.36 -4.75
CA ASN A 54 -0.74 6.40 -5.83
C ASN A 54 -1.30 7.06 -7.10
N ILE A 55 -2.56 6.75 -7.46
CA ILE A 55 -3.26 7.37 -8.60
C ILE A 55 -3.48 8.87 -8.36
N ILE A 56 -3.92 9.27 -7.16
CA ILE A 56 -4.14 10.68 -6.82
C ILE A 56 -2.85 11.48 -6.95
N ILE A 57 -1.75 10.99 -6.37
CA ILE A 57 -0.43 11.64 -6.46
C ILE A 57 0.01 11.77 -7.93
N SER A 58 -0.18 10.73 -8.74
CA SER A 58 0.13 10.80 -10.17
C SER A 58 -0.73 11.84 -10.90
N ARG A 59 -2.03 11.92 -10.63
CA ARG A 59 -2.93 12.87 -11.28
C ARG A 59 -2.69 14.32 -10.88
N ILE A 60 -2.31 14.57 -9.63
CA ILE A 60 -1.88 15.90 -9.16
C ILE A 60 -0.56 16.28 -9.86
N ARG A 61 0.41 15.36 -9.93
CA ARG A 61 1.69 15.58 -10.62
C ARG A 61 1.50 15.91 -12.11
N ASP A 62 0.53 15.26 -12.77
CA ASP A 62 0.22 15.49 -14.18
C ASP A 62 -0.67 16.73 -14.41
N GLY A 63 -0.92 17.54 -13.37
CA GLY A 63 -1.66 18.81 -13.47
C GLY A 63 -3.15 18.67 -13.78
N LYS A 64 -3.73 17.47 -13.65
CA LYS A 64 -5.14 17.20 -13.97
C LYS A 64 -6.10 17.41 -12.79
N MET A 65 -5.59 17.70 -11.60
CA MET A 65 -6.37 18.02 -10.41
C MET A 65 -5.66 19.12 -9.61
N GLU A 66 -6.41 20.10 -9.09
CA GLU A 66 -5.88 21.09 -8.15
C GLU A 66 -5.48 20.38 -6.84
N ASP A 67 -4.32 20.76 -6.30
CA ASP A 67 -3.81 20.23 -5.03
C ASP A 67 -4.78 20.63 -3.89
N PRO A 68 -5.51 19.67 -3.29
CA PRO A 68 -6.49 19.97 -2.25
C PRO A 68 -5.86 20.49 -0.95
N THR A 69 -4.53 20.41 -0.83
CA THR A 69 -3.75 20.94 0.30
C THR A 69 -3.24 22.35 0.08
N LYS A 70 -3.39 22.94 -1.11
CA LYS A 70 -2.98 24.32 -1.41
C LYS A 70 -4.15 25.28 -1.14
N LYS A 71 -4.17 25.87 0.06
CA LYS A 71 -5.05 27.00 0.43
C LYS A 71 -4.26 28.32 0.36
#